data_AF-A0A5K4F9I0-F1
#
_entry.id   AF-A0A5K4F9I0-F1
#
_cell.length_a   1.000
_cell.length_b   1.000
_cell.length_c   1.000
_cell.angle_alpha   90.00
_cell.angle_beta   90.00
_cell.angle_gamma   90.00
#
_symmetry.space_group_name_H-M   'P 1'
#
loop_
_entity.id
_entity.type
_entity.pdbx_description
1 polymer ?
#
loop_
_entity_poly.entity_id
_entity_poly.type
_entity_poly.pdbx_seq_one_letter_code
_entity_poly.pdbx_strand_id
1 'polypeptide(L)' 'MTGLILIFSLLLILSSNIEGKCNEEGEACSKTLGTRCCGELYCKLFKPLKGRCTNPKRRHSTTW' A
#
# COMPACT_ATOMS: atom_id res chain seq x y z
N MET A 1 -29.85 -14.01 -13.26
CA MET A 1 -28.67 -14.74 -12.75
C MET A 1 -27.36 -14.17 -13.33
N THR A 2 -27.30 -13.81 -14.60
CA THR A 2 -26.13 -13.22 -15.28
C THR A 2 -25.58 -11.94 -14.65
N GLY A 3 -26.44 -11.02 -14.19
CA GLY A 3 -26.00 -9.74 -13.60
C GLY A 3 -25.20 -9.87 -12.30
N LEU A 4 -25.58 -10.80 -11.42
CA LEU A 4 -24.86 -11.05 -10.16
C LEU A 4 -23.47 -11.63 -10.41
N ILE A 5 -23.34 -12.49 -11.43
CA ILE A 5 -22.05 -13.08 -11.83
C ILE A 5 -21.10 -11.98 -12.31
N LEU A 6 -21.57 -11.04 -13.13
CA LEU A 6 -20.76 -9.91 -13.59
C LEU A 6 -20.27 -9.03 -12.43
N ILE A 7 -21.14 -8.71 -11.47
CA ILE A 7 -20.77 -7.93 -10.28
C ILE A 7 -19.70 -8.67 -9.47
N PHE A 8 -19.86 -9.97 -9.26
CA PHE A 8 -18.90 -10.78 -8.52
C PHE A 8 -17.53 -10.84 -9.22
N SER A 9 -17.50 -11.00 -10.56
CA SER A 9 -16.27 -10.93 -11.35
C SER A 9 -15.57 -9.57 -11.23
N LEU A 10 -16.31 -8.45 -11.28
CA LEU A 10 -15.74 -7.12 -11.08
C LEU A 10 -15.11 -6.96 -9.69
N LEU A 11 -15.78 -7.43 -8.63
CA LEU A 11 -15.26 -7.38 -7.27
C LEU A 11 -13.97 -8.20 -7.12
N LEU A 12 -13.91 -9.40 -7.71
CA LEU A 12 -12.71 -10.22 -7.69
C LEU A 12 -11.53 -9.53 -8.39
N ILE A 13 -11.75 -8.94 -9.57
CA ILE A 13 -10.70 -8.21 -10.32
C ILE A 13 -10.18 -7.03 -9.49
N LEU A 14 -11.07 -6.30 -8.82
CA LEU A 14 -10.69 -5.17 -7.96
C LEU A 14 -9.85 -5.65 -6.77
N SER A 15 -10.23 -6.77 -6.14
CA SER A 15 -9.49 -7.40 -5.05
C SER A 15 -8.11 -7.91 -5.49
N SER A 16 -8.00 -8.53 -6.66
CA SER A 16 -6.72 -8.98 -7.21
C SER A 16 -5.76 -7.83 -7.51
N ASN A 17 -6.29 -6.65 -7.86
CA ASN A 17 -5.48 -5.44 -8.05
C ASN A 17 -4.96 -4.83 -6.73
N ILE A 18 -5.54 -5.22 -5.58
CA ILE A 18 -5.11 -4.74 -4.26
C ILE A 18 -3.91 -5.56 -3.74
N GLU A 19 -3.79 -6.84 -4.09
CA GLU A 19 -2.70 -7.70 -3.57
C GLU A 19 -1.32 -7.45 -4.22
N GLY A 20 -1.27 -6.79 -5.37
CA GLY A 20 -0.03 -6.61 -6.14
C GLY A 20 0.60 -5.22 -6.11
N LYS A 21 -0.10 -4.19 -5.61
CA LYS A 21 0.41 -2.82 -5.60
C LYS A 21 1.15 -2.56 -4.29
N CYS A 22 2.47 -2.43 -4.40
CA CYS A 22 3.25 -1.84 -3.34
C CYS A 22 3.10 -0.31 -3.39
N ASN A 23 3.28 0.34 -2.24
CA ASN A 23 3.14 1.79 -2.08
C ASN A 23 4.50 2.47 -2.18
N GLU A 24 4.57 3.59 -2.87
CA GLU A 24 5.79 4.38 -3.09
C GLU A 24 6.16 5.23 -1.86
N GLU A 25 7.33 5.86 -1.87
CA GLU A 25 7.77 6.71 -0.76
C GLU A 25 6.80 7.88 -0.53
N GLY A 26 6.33 8.04 0.71
CA GLY A 26 5.35 9.05 1.09
C GLY A 26 3.89 8.58 1.04
N GLU A 27 3.60 7.49 0.34
CA GLU A 27 2.25 6.92 0.28
C GLU A 27 1.82 6.29 1.61
N ALA A 28 0.49 6.25 1.83
CA ALA A 28 -0.09 5.70 3.04
C ALA A 28 0.14 4.19 3.11
N CYS A 29 0.53 3.68 4.27
CA CYS A 29 0.67 2.25 4.51
C CYS A 29 0.02 1.89 5.84
N SER A 30 -0.35 0.63 6.00
CA SER A 30 -1.06 0.16 7.18
C SER A 30 -0.69 -1.29 7.46
N LYS A 31 -0.15 -1.53 8.66
CA LYS A 31 0.36 -2.85 9.07
C LYS A 31 -0.74 -3.92 9.11
N THR A 32 -2.00 -3.50 9.22
CA THR A 32 -3.16 -4.39 9.31
C THR A 32 -3.83 -4.65 7.97
N LEU A 33 -3.71 -3.73 7.00
CA LEU A 33 -4.40 -3.82 5.70
C LEU A 33 -3.51 -4.40 4.59
N GLY A 34 -2.44 -5.11 4.93
CA GLY A 34 -1.58 -5.81 3.94
C GLY A 34 -0.85 -4.89 2.95
N THR A 35 -0.89 -3.57 3.14
CA THR A 35 -0.25 -2.61 2.23
C THR A 35 1.26 -2.63 2.46
N ARG A 36 1.98 -3.16 1.48
CA ARG A 36 3.45 -3.23 1.49
C ARG A 36 4.02 -1.99 0.81
N CYS A 37 5.15 -1.51 1.31
CA CYS A 37 5.89 -0.47 0.61
C CYS A 37 6.78 -1.11 -0.47
N CYS A 38 7.05 -0.39 -1.55
CA CYS A 38 7.87 -0.89 -2.64
C CYS A 38 9.35 -0.98 -2.24
N GLY A 39 10.02 -2.07 -2.64
CA GLY A 39 11.48 -2.20 -2.49
C GLY A 39 11.97 -2.16 -1.04
N GLU A 40 12.95 -1.29 -0.77
CA GLU A 40 13.58 -1.11 0.56
C GLU A 40 12.82 -0.16 1.51
N LEU A 41 11.65 0.33 1.08
CA LEU A 41 10.82 1.21 1.89
C LEU A 41 10.19 0.43 3.06
N TYR A 42 10.12 1.06 4.23
CA TYR A 42 9.41 0.52 5.38
C TYR A 42 8.20 1.37 5.74
N CYS A 43 7.16 0.72 6.26
CA CYS A 43 5.97 1.41 6.71
C CYS A 43 6.19 2.05 8.09
N LYS A 44 6.39 3.38 8.12
CA LYS A 44 6.50 4.16 9.36
C LYS A 44 5.11 4.52 9.88
N LEU A 45 4.66 3.83 10.93
CA LEU A 45 3.38 4.09 11.59
C LEU A 45 3.43 5.39 12.41
N PHE A 46 2.44 6.25 12.23
CA PHE A 46 2.21 7.44 13.08
C PHE A 46 0.97 7.28 13.96
N LYS A 47 0.08 6.34 13.62
CA LYS A 47 -1.08 5.91 14.40
C LYS A 47 -1.26 4.40 14.27
N PRO A 48 -1.94 3.72 15.22
CA PRO A 48 -2.40 2.35 15.00
C PRO A 48 -3.27 2.37 13.74
N LEU A 49 -2.83 1.69 12.67
CA LEU A 49 -3.46 1.65 11.33
C LEU A 49 -3.14 2.79 10.34
N LYS A 50 -2.34 3.82 10.69
CA LYS A 50 -1.88 4.82 9.70
C LYS A 50 -0.38 5.00 9.78
N GLY A 51 0.30 4.66 8.69
CA GLY A 51 1.70 4.95 8.45
C GLY A 51 1.93 5.52 7.07
N ARG A 52 3.20 5.81 6.76
CA ARG A 52 3.66 6.11 5.40
C ARG A 52 4.93 5.32 5.07
N CYS A 53 5.05 4.96 3.81
CA CYS A 53 6.25 4.34 3.28
C CYS A 53 7.42 5.34 3.33
N THR A 54 8.46 4.98 4.06
CA THR A 54 9.61 5.84 4.31
C THR A 54 10.87 5.10 3.88
N ASN A 55 11.75 5.81 3.17
CA ASN A 55 13.06 5.28 2.82
C ASN A 55 14.03 5.44 4.01
N PRO A 56 14.65 4.36 4.51
CA PRO A 56 15.61 4.44 5.62
C PRO A 56 16.87 5.23 5.24
N LYS A 57 17.27 5.24 3.97
CA LYS A 57 18.48 5.91 3.47
C LYS A 57 18.30 7.41 3.21
N ARG A 58 17.06 7.90 3.08
CA ARG A 58 16.81 9.35 2.85
C ARG A 58 17.05 10.24 4.07
N ARG A 59 17.30 9.67 5.25
CA ARG A 59 17.50 10.47 6.48
C ARG A 59 18.85 11.23 6.54
N HIS A 60 19.70 11.13 5.52
CA HIS A 60 21.01 11.80 5.46
C HIS A 60 21.23 12.70 4.23
N SER A 61 20.17 13.10 3.52
CA SER A 61 20.25 14.08 2.43
C SER A 61 19.51 15.37 2.78
N THR A 62 19.99 16.04 3.82
CA THR A 62 19.92 17.51 3.92
C THR A 62 21.32 18.02 3.62
N THR A 63 21.59 18.11 2.32
CA THR A 63 22.63 18.99 1.78
C THR A 63 21.98 20.38 1.67
N TRP A 64 22.74 21.43 2.02
CA TRP A 64 22.38 22.85 2.21
C TRP A 64 21.97 23.23 3.63
#